data_AF-A0A804HI33-F1
#
_entry.id   AF-A0A804HI33-F1
#
_cell.length_a   1.000
_cell.length_b   1.000
_cell.length_c   1.000
_cell.angle_alpha   90.00
_cell.angle_beta   90.00
_cell.angle_gamma   90.00
#
_symmetry.space_group_name_H-M   'P 1'
#
loop_
_entity.id
_entity.type
_entity.pdbx_description
1 polymer ?
#
loop_
_entity_poly.entity_id
_entity_poly.type
_entity_poly.pdbx_seq_one_letter_code
_entity_poly.pdbx_strand_id
1 'polypeptide(L)'
;MTETEIVTSLCPMYGSRFGYALSNGTVGVYDKTSRYWRIKSKNHAMSIHAFDLNSDGVNELITGWSNGKVDARSDRTGEVIFKDNFSSAIAGVVEGDYRMDGHIQLICCSVDGEIRGYLPGTAEMRGNLMDTSAEQDLIRELSQKKQNLLLELRNYEENAKAELASPLNEADGHRGIIPANTRLHTTLSVSLGNETQTAHTELRISTSNDTIIRAVLIFAEGIFTGESHVVHPSIHNLSSSICIPIVPPKDVPVDLHLKAFVGYRSSTQFHVFESTRQLPRFSMYALTSLDPASEPISYVNFTIAERAQRVVVWLGQNFLLPEDTHIQNAPFQVCFTSLRNGGHLHIKIKLSGEITINTDDIDLAGDIIQSMASFFAIEDLQVEADFPVYFEELRKVLVKVDEYHSVHQKLSADMADHSNLIRSLLVGAEDARLMRDMKTMKSRYMELYDLNRDLLNGYKIRCNNHTELLGNLKAVNQAIQRAGRLRVGKPKNQVITACRDAIRSNNINTLFKIMRVGTASS
;
A
#
# COMPACT_ATOMS: atom_id res chain seq x y z
N MET A 1 11.58 -0.67 -0.84
CA MET A 1 10.70 -0.19 0.26
C MET A 1 9.28 -0.23 -0.27
N THR A 2 8.35 -0.83 0.47
CA THR A 2 6.94 -0.91 0.10
C THR A 2 6.14 -0.44 1.30
N GLU A 3 5.36 0.62 1.13
CA GLU A 3 4.44 1.12 2.16
C GLU A 3 3.05 0.49 2.00
N THR A 4 2.26 0.60 3.06
CA THR A 4 0.99 -0.12 3.20
C THR A 4 -0.17 0.59 2.51
N GLU A 5 0.03 1.83 2.07
CA GLU A 5 -0.96 2.58 1.31
C GLU A 5 -0.34 3.55 0.30
N ILE A 6 -1.19 4.31 -0.40
CA ILE A 6 -0.76 5.26 -1.42
C ILE A 6 0.02 6.37 -0.73
N VAL A 7 1.25 6.59 -1.19
CA VAL A 7 2.09 7.71 -0.76
C VAL A 7 1.50 8.99 -1.34
N THR A 8 1.08 9.92 -0.48
CA THR A 8 0.49 11.19 -0.88
C THR A 8 1.51 12.32 -0.91
N SER A 9 2.57 12.24 -0.09
CA SER A 9 3.63 13.25 -0.05
C SER A 9 4.96 12.65 0.41
N LEU A 10 6.04 13.20 -0.13
CA LEU A 10 7.42 12.93 0.25
C LEU A 10 8.16 14.26 0.40
N CYS A 11 8.96 14.40 1.44
CA CYS A 11 9.77 15.60 1.66
C CYS A 11 11.19 15.20 2.09
N PRO A 12 12.23 15.62 1.35
CA PRO A 12 13.61 15.43 1.79
C PRO A 12 13.87 16.31 3.03
N MET A 13 14.57 15.75 4.03
CA MET A 13 14.93 16.50 5.25
C MET A 13 16.40 16.87 5.23
N TYR A 14 17.29 15.89 5.44
CA TYR A 14 18.73 16.09 5.37
C TYR A 14 19.44 14.78 5.04
N GLY A 15 20.54 14.83 4.29
CA GLY A 15 21.31 13.65 3.90
C GLY A 15 20.44 12.59 3.19
N SER A 16 20.34 11.40 3.77
CA SER A 16 19.48 10.30 3.29
C SER A 16 18.13 10.19 3.99
N ARG A 17 17.76 11.18 4.82
CA ARG A 17 16.48 11.20 5.54
C ARG A 17 15.40 11.90 4.75
N PHE A 18 14.21 11.32 4.78
CA PHE A 18 13.03 11.90 4.16
C PHE A 18 11.76 11.56 4.96
N GLY A 19 10.86 12.53 5.04
CA GLY A 19 9.51 12.34 5.56
C GLY A 19 8.60 11.77 4.49
N TYR A 20 7.64 10.95 4.91
CA TYR A 20 6.60 10.40 4.05
C TYR A 20 5.22 10.50 4.70
N ALA A 21 4.20 10.65 3.85
CA ALA A 21 2.80 10.63 4.26
C ALA A 21 2.00 9.66 3.38
N LEU A 22 1.07 8.95 4.01
CA LEU A 22 0.17 7.99 3.35
C LEU A 22 -1.29 8.45 3.41
N SER A 23 -2.09 7.94 2.48
CA SER A 23 -3.53 8.19 2.39
C SER A 23 -4.36 7.67 3.56
N ASN A 24 -3.80 6.97 4.54
CA ASN A 24 -4.49 6.56 5.77
C ASN A 24 -4.15 7.43 6.99
N GLY A 25 -3.49 8.56 6.78
CA GLY A 25 -3.06 9.44 7.88
C GLY A 25 -1.82 8.94 8.60
N THR A 26 -1.07 7.98 8.03
CA THR A 26 0.26 7.62 8.52
C THR A 26 1.29 8.65 8.05
N VAL A 27 2.11 9.12 8.97
CA VAL A 27 3.25 9.99 8.71
C VAL A 27 4.47 9.41 9.41
N GLY A 28 5.64 9.46 8.77
CA GLY A 28 6.86 8.97 9.39
C GLY A 28 8.11 9.48 8.68
N VAL A 29 9.26 9.03 9.21
CA VAL A 29 10.58 9.38 8.68
C VAL A 29 11.36 8.11 8.37
N TYR A 30 11.96 8.09 7.19
CA TYR A 30 12.93 7.09 6.76
C TYR A 30 14.33 7.65 6.75
N ASP A 31 15.31 6.79 6.99
CA ASP A 31 16.71 7.00 6.65
C ASP A 31 17.19 5.82 5.80
N LYS A 32 17.53 6.10 4.54
CA LYS A 32 17.80 5.07 3.53
C LYS A 32 16.63 4.08 3.41
N THR A 33 16.74 2.88 3.99
CA THR A 33 15.73 1.81 3.96
C THR A 33 15.10 1.53 5.32
N SER A 34 15.57 2.20 6.38
CA SER A 34 15.13 1.96 7.75
C SER A 34 14.19 3.06 8.21
N ARG A 35 13.02 2.64 8.72
CA ARG A 35 12.03 3.56 9.29
C ARG A 35 12.45 3.90 10.72
N TYR A 36 12.55 5.19 11.04
CA TYR A 36 12.91 5.65 12.39
C TYR A 36 11.68 5.66 13.28
N TRP A 37 10.62 6.32 12.83
CA TRP A 37 9.34 6.37 13.52
C TRP A 37 8.21 6.52 12.51
N ARG A 38 7.01 6.19 12.97
CA ARG A 38 5.76 6.51 12.30
C ARG A 38 4.68 6.75 13.33
N ILE A 39 3.71 7.57 12.96
CA ILE A 39 2.46 7.76 13.66
C ILE A 39 1.32 7.51 12.69
N LYS A 40 0.16 7.14 13.22
CA LYS A 40 -1.07 7.07 12.44
C LYS A 40 -2.14 7.91 13.12
N SER A 41 -2.76 8.80 12.37
CA SER A 41 -3.87 9.63 12.84
C SER A 41 -5.16 9.29 12.11
N LYS A 42 -6.29 9.70 12.69
CA LYS A 42 -7.60 9.66 12.02
C LYS A 42 -7.69 10.67 10.87
N ASN A 43 -6.92 11.76 10.98
CA ASN A 43 -6.87 12.81 9.97
C ASN A 43 -5.77 12.52 8.96
N HIS A 44 -5.94 13.03 7.75
CA HIS A 44 -4.99 12.83 6.66
C HIS A 44 -3.95 13.94 6.69
N ALA A 45 -2.70 13.58 6.42
CA ALA A 45 -1.65 14.56 6.17
C ALA A 45 -1.81 15.07 4.72
N MET A 46 -2.17 16.35 4.59
CA MET A 46 -2.41 17.02 3.30
C MET A 46 -1.12 17.52 2.67
N SER A 47 -0.19 17.98 3.51
CA SER A 47 1.14 18.40 3.11
C SER A 47 2.15 18.14 4.22
N ILE A 48 3.38 17.84 3.84
CA ILE A 48 4.52 17.71 4.75
C ILE A 48 5.68 18.54 4.20
N HIS A 49 6.43 19.16 5.10
CA HIS A 49 7.61 19.96 4.76
C HIS A 49 8.67 19.84 5.85
N ALA A 50 9.94 19.95 5.48
CA ALA A 50 11.05 19.90 6.41
C ALA A 50 11.49 21.33 6.71
N PHE A 51 11.48 21.75 7.97
CA PHE A 51 11.86 23.10 8.36
C PHE A 51 12.43 23.10 9.78
N ASP A 52 13.52 23.81 10.01
CA ASP A 52 14.09 24.03 11.34
C ASP A 52 13.32 25.14 12.06
N LEU A 53 12.38 24.74 12.90
CA LEU A 53 11.51 25.66 13.64
C LEU A 53 12.13 26.11 14.96
N ASN A 54 13.04 25.32 15.54
CA ASN A 54 13.61 25.58 16.87
C ASN A 54 15.04 26.19 16.82
N SER A 55 15.57 26.39 15.60
CA SER A 55 16.92 26.88 15.31
C SER A 55 18.04 26.02 15.93
N ASP A 56 17.90 24.70 15.94
CA ASP A 56 18.92 23.76 16.42
C ASP A 56 19.84 23.22 15.31
N GLY A 57 19.57 23.58 14.06
CA GLY A 57 20.30 23.14 12.87
C GLY A 57 19.82 21.80 12.32
N VAL A 58 18.77 21.20 12.88
CA VAL A 58 18.14 19.96 12.41
C VAL A 58 16.70 20.26 12.03
N ASN A 59 16.36 19.99 10.77
CA ASN A 59 15.00 20.21 10.29
C ASN A 59 14.00 19.27 10.98
N GLU A 60 12.90 19.83 11.48
CA GLU A 60 11.72 19.07 11.88
C GLU A 60 10.84 18.71 10.69
N LEU A 61 10.00 17.67 10.87
CA LEU A 61 8.93 17.36 9.94
C LEU A 61 7.66 18.12 10.32
N ILE A 62 7.36 19.17 9.56
CA ILE A 62 6.11 19.92 9.66
C ILE A 62 5.02 19.19 8.89
N THR A 63 3.89 18.96 9.53
CA THR A 63 2.73 18.28 8.93
C THR A 63 1.47 19.13 9.02
N GLY A 64 0.88 19.41 7.86
CA GLY A 64 -0.45 20.02 7.75
C GLY A 64 -1.54 18.95 7.63
N TRP A 65 -2.49 18.94 8.58
CA TRP A 65 -3.54 17.92 8.64
C TRP A 65 -4.86 18.40 8.02
N SER A 66 -5.70 17.44 7.62
CA SER A 66 -7.02 17.67 7.04
C SER A 66 -8.02 18.35 7.98
N ASN A 67 -7.74 18.39 9.29
CA ASN A 67 -8.58 19.07 10.27
C ASN A 67 -8.05 20.46 10.68
N GLY A 68 -7.06 20.99 9.96
CA GLY A 68 -6.45 22.29 10.25
C GLY A 68 -5.36 22.27 11.33
N LYS A 69 -5.08 21.12 11.96
CA LYS A 69 -3.92 21.02 12.84
C LYS A 69 -2.64 21.16 12.01
N VAL A 70 -1.67 21.90 12.53
CA VAL A 70 -0.27 21.90 12.07
C VAL A 70 0.57 21.42 13.24
N ASP A 71 1.42 20.42 13.03
CA ASP A 71 2.41 20.02 14.04
C ASP A 71 3.81 19.88 13.44
N ALA A 72 4.82 20.34 14.20
CA ALA A 72 6.23 20.12 13.92
C ALA A 72 6.71 18.95 14.77
N ARG A 73 7.35 17.96 14.16
CA ARG A 73 7.81 16.76 14.85
C ARG A 73 9.30 16.54 14.67
N SER A 74 9.94 16.08 15.73
CA SER A 74 11.35 15.67 15.68
C SER A 74 11.54 14.56 14.64
N ASP A 75 12.60 14.67 13.85
CA ASP A 75 13.01 13.66 12.89
C ASP A 75 13.47 12.34 13.56
N ARG A 76 13.95 12.40 14.81
CA ARG A 76 14.49 11.24 15.54
C ARG A 76 13.41 10.42 16.22
N THR A 77 12.54 11.07 16.99
CA THR A 77 11.57 10.39 17.88
C THR A 77 10.13 10.49 17.38
N GLY A 78 9.82 11.48 16.54
CA GLY A 78 8.45 11.79 16.13
C GLY A 78 7.62 12.53 17.18
N GLU A 79 8.26 12.96 18.27
CA GLU A 79 7.63 13.79 19.32
C GLU A 79 7.26 15.15 18.76
N VAL A 80 6.14 15.71 19.25
CA VAL A 80 5.63 17.01 18.81
C VAL A 80 6.38 18.11 19.53
N ILE A 81 7.02 18.98 18.76
CA ILE A 81 7.77 20.15 19.25
C ILE A 81 6.89 21.40 19.20
N PHE A 82 6.10 21.55 18.13
CA PHE A 82 5.20 22.68 17.95
C PHE A 82 3.85 22.19 17.47
N LYS A 83 2.80 22.91 17.86
CA LYS A 83 1.44 22.66 17.41
C LYS A 83 0.67 23.96 17.28
N ASP A 84 -0.04 24.10 16.16
CA ASP A 84 -1.05 25.14 15.96
C ASP A 84 -2.30 24.54 15.30
N ASN A 85 -3.38 25.32 15.29
CA ASN A 85 -4.67 24.95 14.74
C ASN A 85 -5.26 26.09 13.89
N PHE A 86 -5.61 25.73 12.66
CA PHE A 86 -6.39 26.53 11.72
C PHE A 86 -7.87 26.16 11.79
N SER A 87 -8.72 27.05 11.29
CA SER A 87 -10.17 26.85 11.23
C SER A 87 -10.60 25.84 10.16
N SER A 88 -9.76 25.64 9.13
CA SER A 88 -10.01 24.77 7.98
C SER A 88 -8.81 23.87 7.70
N ALA A 89 -8.99 22.89 6.82
CA ALA A 89 -7.93 21.97 6.39
C ALA A 89 -6.70 22.73 5.87
N ILE A 90 -5.51 22.19 6.12
CA ILE A 90 -4.28 22.76 5.57
C ILE A 90 -4.16 22.37 4.10
N ALA A 91 -3.97 23.36 3.24
CA ALA A 91 -3.73 23.17 1.81
C ALA A 91 -2.24 22.93 1.52
N GLY A 92 -1.36 23.68 2.19
CA GLY A 92 0.07 23.59 1.95
C GLY A 92 0.89 24.22 3.07
N VAL A 93 2.08 23.68 3.26
CA VAL A 93 3.12 24.20 4.15
C VAL A 93 4.38 24.36 3.31
N VAL A 94 4.95 25.56 3.30
CA VAL A 94 6.14 25.91 2.51
C VAL A 94 7.05 26.82 3.31
N GLU A 95 8.32 26.92 2.91
CA GLU A 95 9.26 27.88 3.46
C GLU A 95 9.52 29.04 2.49
N GLY A 96 9.73 30.24 3.01
CA GLY A 96 10.11 31.40 2.21
C GLY A 96 10.27 32.67 3.03
N ASP A 97 11.14 33.57 2.61
CA ASP A 97 11.25 34.91 3.19
C ASP A 97 10.17 35.83 2.60
N TYR A 98 8.98 35.82 3.22
CA TYR A 98 7.86 36.64 2.78
C TYR A 98 8.00 38.11 3.20
N ARG A 99 8.74 38.39 4.28
CA ARG A 99 8.90 39.75 4.82
C ARG A 99 10.09 40.50 4.20
N MET A 100 10.90 39.81 3.41
CA MET A 100 12.14 40.31 2.82
C MET A 100 13.11 40.81 3.91
N ASP A 101 13.10 40.16 5.07
CA ASP A 101 13.95 40.50 6.22
C ASP A 101 15.22 39.63 6.30
N GLY A 102 15.45 38.78 5.30
CA GLY A 102 16.58 37.88 5.22
C GLY A 102 16.39 36.58 6.00
N HIS A 103 15.24 36.39 6.66
CA HIS A 103 14.92 35.19 7.43
C HIS A 103 13.83 34.37 6.75
N ILE A 104 14.13 33.09 6.50
CA ILE A 104 13.16 32.14 5.95
C ILE A 104 12.07 31.89 7.00
N GLN A 105 10.81 32.00 6.57
CA GLN A 105 9.63 31.74 7.40
C GLN A 105 8.94 30.46 6.96
N LEU A 106 8.32 29.79 7.92
CA LEU A 106 7.36 28.72 7.65
C LEU A 106 6.01 29.35 7.34
N ILE A 107 5.49 29.12 6.14
CA ILE A 107 4.22 29.66 5.66
C ILE A 107 3.22 28.50 5.58
N CYS A 108 2.17 28.59 6.38
CA CYS A 108 1.06 27.64 6.39
C CYS A 108 -0.17 28.28 5.75
N CYS A 109 -0.72 27.62 4.73
CA CYS A 109 -1.90 28.06 4.00
C CYS A 109 -3.04 27.04 4.19
N SER A 110 -4.20 27.49 4.60
CA SER A 110 -5.42 26.68 4.67
C SER A 110 -6.19 26.71 3.34
N VAL A 111 -7.15 25.77 3.20
CA VAL A 111 -8.00 25.65 2.00
C VAL A 111 -8.96 26.82 1.84
N ASP A 112 -9.36 27.49 2.94
CA ASP A 112 -10.21 28.69 2.92
C ASP A 112 -9.44 29.99 2.65
N GLY A 113 -8.11 29.93 2.54
CA GLY A 113 -7.26 31.07 2.20
C GLY A 113 -6.71 31.84 3.40
N GLU A 114 -6.84 31.34 4.62
CA GLU A 114 -6.09 31.85 5.77
C GLU A 114 -4.60 31.48 5.62
N ILE A 115 -3.71 32.47 5.74
CA ILE A 115 -2.26 32.29 5.62
C ILE A 115 -1.61 32.81 6.90
N ARG A 116 -0.77 31.98 7.52
CA ARG A 116 0.05 32.38 8.69
C ARG A 116 1.52 32.06 8.43
N GLY A 117 2.38 33.01 8.79
CA GLY A 117 3.83 32.86 8.73
C GLY A 117 4.42 32.73 10.14
N TYR A 118 5.34 31.79 10.33
CA TYR A 118 6.07 31.57 11.58
C TYR A 118 7.56 31.75 11.34
N LEU A 119 8.23 32.47 12.23
CA LEU A 119 9.69 32.53 12.25
C LEU A 119 10.23 31.41 13.14
N PRO A 120 11.43 30.88 12.85
CA PRO A 120 12.14 29.99 13.77
C PRO A 120 12.29 30.64 15.15
N GLY A 121 12.14 29.84 16.20
CA GLY A 121 12.35 30.28 17.58
C GLY A 121 13.79 30.78 17.78
N THR A 122 13.96 31.94 18.42
CA THR A 122 15.29 32.43 18.81
C THR A 122 15.82 31.63 20.01
N ALA A 123 17.15 31.56 20.17
CA ALA A 123 17.80 30.83 21.27
C ALA A 123 17.33 31.26 22.68
N GLU A 124 16.83 32.49 22.83
CA GLU A 124 16.25 33.02 24.07
C GLU A 124 14.82 32.51 24.33
N MET A 125 14.07 32.20 23.27
CA MET A 125 12.77 31.53 23.36
C MET A 125 12.88 30.03 23.63
N ARG A 126 14.07 29.40 23.59
CA ARG A 126 14.22 27.97 23.98
C ARG A 126 13.67 27.66 25.37
N GLY A 127 13.75 28.60 26.31
CA GLY A 127 13.18 28.45 27.66
C GLY A 127 11.66 28.67 27.74
N ASN A 128 11.05 29.30 26.73
CA ASN A 128 9.60 29.59 26.69
C ASN A 128 8.84 28.75 25.63
N LEU A 129 9.54 28.14 24.67
CA LEU A 129 9.00 27.19 23.69
C LEU A 129 8.84 25.78 24.26
N MET A 130 9.60 25.45 25.32
CA MET A 130 9.16 24.45 26.29
C MET A 130 8.02 25.07 27.07
N ASP A 131 6.82 24.98 26.50
CA ASP A 131 5.61 25.37 27.17
C ASP A 131 5.62 24.67 28.54
N THR A 132 5.51 25.42 29.64
CA THR A 132 5.40 24.88 31.00
C THR A 132 4.33 23.77 31.07
N SER A 133 3.36 23.79 30.14
CA SER A 133 2.37 22.74 29.91
C SER A 133 2.96 21.40 29.44
N ALA A 134 3.95 21.39 28.55
CA ALA A 134 4.60 20.18 28.02
C ALA A 134 5.45 19.49 29.09
N GLU A 135 6.18 20.26 29.90
CA GLU A 135 6.89 19.72 31.06
C GLU A 135 5.91 19.18 32.12
N GLN A 136 4.81 19.88 32.38
CA GLN A 136 3.76 19.40 33.28
C GLN A 136 3.05 18.14 32.76
N ASP A 137 2.83 18.05 31.45
CA ASP A 137 2.25 16.87 30.80
C ASP A 137 3.20 15.69 30.87
N LEU A 138 4.51 15.90 30.64
CA LEU A 138 5.52 14.87 30.81
C LEU A 138 5.59 14.38 32.26
N ILE A 139 5.56 15.31 33.24
CA ILE A 139 5.52 14.95 34.67
C ILE A 139 4.24 14.15 34.98
N ARG A 140 3.10 14.52 34.40
CA ARG A 140 1.83 13.82 34.57
C ARG A 140 1.88 12.42 33.95
N GLU A 141 2.41 12.26 32.74
CA GLU A 141 2.58 10.96 32.09
C GLU A 141 3.52 10.05 32.88
N LEU A 142 4.65 10.58 33.37
CA LEU A 142 5.59 9.85 34.21
C LEU A 142 4.96 9.44 35.55
N SER A 143 4.17 10.33 36.15
CA SER A 143 3.40 10.03 37.37
C SER A 143 2.36 8.93 37.13
N GLN A 144 1.64 8.98 36.00
CA GLN A 144 0.70 7.94 35.61
C GLN A 144 1.41 6.60 35.38
N LYS A 145 2.57 6.61 34.71
CA LYS A 145 3.38 5.41 34.51
C LYS A 145 3.85 4.81 35.84
N LYS A 146 4.29 5.65 36.79
CA LYS A 146 4.62 5.21 38.16
C LYS A 146 3.42 4.57 38.84
N GLN A 147 2.23 5.16 38.75
CA GLN A 147 1.02 4.60 39.35
C GLN A 147 0.63 3.25 38.72
N ASN A 148 0.77 3.12 37.39
CA ASN A 148 0.51 1.85 36.70
C ASN A 148 1.49 0.75 37.15
N LEU A 149 2.78 1.07 37.30
CA LEU A 149 3.78 0.12 37.81
C LEU A 149 3.51 -0.29 39.27
N LEU A 150 3.03 0.64 40.10
CA LEU A 150 2.63 0.32 41.48
C LEU A 150 1.41 -0.61 41.53
N LEU A 151 0.46 -0.45 40.61
CA LEU A 151 -0.68 -1.36 40.48
C LEU A 151 -0.23 -2.75 40.01
N GLU A 152 0.67 -2.81 39.03
CA GLU A 152 1.26 -4.07 38.56
C GLU A 152 1.99 -4.83 39.68
N LEU A 153 2.76 -4.11 40.51
CA LEU A 153 3.43 -4.68 41.68
C LEU A 153 2.43 -5.26 42.69
N ARG A 154 1.34 -4.53 43.01
CA ARG A 154 0.28 -5.05 43.89
C ARG A 154 -0.35 -6.32 43.33
N ASN A 155 -0.58 -6.38 42.02
CA ASN A 155 -1.14 -7.56 41.36
C ASN A 155 -0.21 -8.78 41.51
N TYR A 156 1.12 -8.59 41.37
CA TYR A 156 2.08 -9.66 41.59
C TYR A 156 2.12 -10.13 43.05
N GLU A 157 2.05 -9.21 44.02
CA GLU A 157 2.01 -9.56 45.44
C GLU A 157 0.73 -10.32 45.83
N GLU A 158 -0.42 -9.95 45.26
CA GLU A 158 -1.69 -10.62 45.50
C GLU A 158 -1.71 -12.02 44.90
N ASN A 159 -1.19 -12.17 43.67
CA ASN A 159 -1.08 -13.48 43.00
C ASN A 159 -0.15 -14.44 43.76
N ALA A 160 1.00 -13.95 44.26
CA ALA A 160 1.93 -14.78 45.05
C ALA A 160 1.31 -15.26 46.37
N LYS A 161 0.44 -14.45 47.00
CA LYS A 161 -0.30 -14.86 48.21
C LYS A 161 -1.39 -15.88 47.91
N ALA A 162 -2.02 -15.80 46.74
CA ALA A 162 -3.06 -16.73 46.30
C ALA A 162 -2.48 -18.11 45.93
N GLU A 163 -1.28 -18.20 45.33
CA GLU A 163 -0.63 -19.49 45.02
C GLU A 163 -0.28 -20.33 46.25
N LEU A 164 -0.02 -19.68 47.40
CA LEU A 164 0.26 -20.35 48.68
C LEU A 164 -0.98 -20.98 49.33
N ALA A 165 -2.19 -20.66 48.86
CA ALA A 165 -3.45 -21.18 49.37
C ALA A 165 -4.14 -22.06 48.29
N SER A 166 -3.96 -23.38 48.33
CA SER A 166 -4.65 -24.34 47.42
C SER A 166 -5.81 -25.08 48.11
N PRO A 167 -6.80 -25.65 47.37
CA PRO A 167 -7.02 -25.60 45.92
C PRO A 167 -8.19 -24.69 45.49
N LEU A 168 -8.18 -24.38 44.18
CA LEU A 168 -9.14 -23.56 43.43
C LEU A 168 -10.61 -23.88 43.73
N ASN A 169 -11.36 -22.87 44.17
CA ASN A 169 -12.81 -22.96 44.36
C ASN A 169 -13.54 -22.60 43.05
N GLU A 170 -14.75 -23.11 42.82
CA GLU A 170 -15.60 -22.76 41.66
C GLU A 170 -15.88 -21.24 41.52
N ALA A 171 -15.67 -20.47 42.61
CA ALA A 171 -15.73 -19.01 42.62
C ALA A 171 -14.60 -18.32 41.82
N ASP A 172 -13.48 -19.00 41.57
CA ASP A 172 -12.33 -18.48 40.81
C ASP A 172 -12.60 -18.38 39.30
N GLY A 173 -13.54 -19.17 38.78
CA GLY A 173 -13.99 -19.10 37.38
C GLY A 173 -14.68 -17.77 37.04
N HIS A 174 -15.33 -17.13 38.03
CA HIS A 174 -15.95 -15.81 37.85
C HIS A 174 -14.93 -14.67 37.90
N ARG A 175 -13.79 -14.87 38.59
CA ARG A 175 -12.67 -13.92 38.68
C ARG A 175 -11.70 -13.99 37.50
N GLY A 176 -11.87 -14.93 36.57
CA GLY A 176 -11.07 -15.00 35.34
C GLY A 176 -9.64 -15.50 35.53
N ILE A 177 -9.35 -16.15 36.66
CA ILE A 177 -8.04 -16.74 36.93
C ILE A 177 -7.84 -17.92 35.97
N ILE A 178 -6.76 -17.89 35.17
CA ILE A 178 -6.39 -18.99 34.26
C ILE A 178 -5.13 -19.71 34.78
N PRO A 179 -4.90 -20.98 34.37
CA PRO A 179 -3.65 -21.67 34.68
C PRO A 179 -2.43 -20.93 34.12
N ALA A 180 -1.39 -20.76 34.93
CA ALA A 180 -0.17 -20.05 34.53
C ALA A 180 0.59 -20.71 33.36
N ASN A 181 0.36 -22.00 33.11
CA ASN A 181 0.96 -22.74 32.00
C ASN A 181 0.16 -22.65 30.69
N THR A 182 -0.87 -21.80 30.62
CA THR A 182 -1.65 -21.56 29.40
C THR A 182 -0.75 -20.94 28.33
N ARG A 183 -0.62 -21.62 27.19
CA ARG A 183 0.14 -21.14 26.03
C ARG A 183 -0.76 -21.05 24.80
N LEU A 184 -0.51 -20.03 23.99
CA LEU A 184 -1.17 -19.81 22.71
C LEU A 184 -0.35 -20.46 21.59
N HIS A 185 -0.87 -21.50 20.97
CA HIS A 185 -0.33 -22.11 19.77
C HIS A 185 -1.00 -21.49 18.54
N THR A 186 -0.19 -21.18 17.53
CA THR A 186 -0.64 -20.50 16.31
C THR A 186 0.00 -21.19 15.12
N THR A 187 -0.82 -21.68 14.20
CA THR A 187 -0.39 -22.37 12.98
C THR A 187 -1.03 -21.71 11.77
N LEU A 188 -0.25 -21.56 10.70
CA LEU A 188 -0.71 -21.03 9.42
C LEU A 188 -0.78 -22.19 8.42
N SER A 189 -1.94 -22.36 7.81
CA SER A 189 -2.18 -23.36 6.77
C SER A 189 -2.94 -22.74 5.62
N VAL A 190 -3.01 -23.45 4.50
CA VAL A 190 -3.80 -23.03 3.34
C VAL A 190 -4.98 -23.97 3.18
N SER A 191 -6.17 -23.41 2.97
CA SER A 191 -7.39 -24.17 2.71
C SER A 191 -7.91 -23.84 1.31
N LEU A 192 -8.17 -24.88 0.51
CA LEU A 192 -8.73 -24.76 -0.85
C LEU A 192 -10.23 -24.37 -0.84
N GLY A 193 -10.83 -24.24 0.34
CA GLY A 193 -12.23 -23.87 0.50
C GLY A 193 -13.19 -25.06 0.38
N ASN A 194 -14.44 -24.83 0.79
CA ASN A 194 -15.58 -25.76 0.70
C ASN A 194 -16.72 -25.06 -0.05
N GLU A 195 -17.84 -25.74 -0.34
CA GLU A 195 -18.99 -25.14 -1.06
C GLU A 195 -19.53 -23.82 -0.44
N THR A 196 -19.26 -23.57 0.85
CA THR A 196 -19.70 -22.39 1.61
C THR A 196 -18.62 -21.34 1.85
N GLN A 197 -17.34 -21.64 1.62
CA GLN A 197 -16.22 -20.75 1.92
C GLN A 197 -15.20 -20.76 0.78
N THR A 198 -14.86 -19.58 0.28
CA THR A 198 -13.82 -19.41 -0.74
C THR A 198 -12.45 -19.83 -0.20
N ALA A 199 -11.56 -20.21 -1.11
CA ALA A 199 -10.17 -20.54 -0.80
C ALA A 199 -9.48 -19.41 -0.01
N HIS A 200 -8.77 -19.76 1.06
CA HIS A 200 -8.19 -18.78 1.98
C HIS A 200 -6.95 -19.33 2.70
N THR A 201 -6.12 -18.43 3.24
CA THR A 201 -5.10 -18.79 4.22
C THR A 201 -5.77 -18.91 5.59
N GLU A 202 -5.66 -20.05 6.25
CA GLU A 202 -6.24 -20.32 7.56
C GLU A 202 -5.21 -20.05 8.66
N LEU A 203 -5.51 -19.11 9.56
CA LEU A 203 -4.77 -18.94 10.81
C LEU A 203 -5.52 -19.67 11.91
N ARG A 204 -4.95 -20.77 12.40
CA ARG A 204 -5.49 -21.51 13.54
C ARG A 204 -4.79 -21.06 14.82
N ILE A 205 -5.59 -20.69 15.81
CA ILE A 205 -5.14 -20.28 17.13
C ILE A 205 -5.75 -21.24 18.13
N SER A 206 -4.92 -21.87 18.97
CA SER A 206 -5.38 -22.81 19.99
C SER A 206 -4.69 -22.58 21.34
N THR A 207 -5.38 -22.90 22.42
CA THR A 207 -4.82 -22.91 23.77
C THR A 207 -4.31 -24.30 24.14
N SER A 208 -3.27 -24.37 24.97
CA SER A 208 -2.67 -25.64 25.42
C SER A 208 -3.52 -26.43 26.42
N ASN A 209 -4.56 -25.83 26.98
CA ASN A 209 -5.42 -26.38 28.02
C ASN A 209 -6.90 -26.08 27.73
N ASP A 210 -7.78 -26.41 28.68
CA ASP A 210 -9.26 -26.29 28.58
C ASP A 210 -9.79 -24.84 28.65
N THR A 211 -8.91 -23.84 28.57
CA THR A 211 -9.35 -22.44 28.42
C THR A 211 -9.99 -22.22 27.06
N ILE A 212 -10.92 -21.27 26.97
CA ILE A 212 -11.58 -20.89 25.73
C ILE A 212 -10.99 -19.59 25.16
N ILE A 213 -11.09 -19.45 23.85
CA ILE A 213 -10.78 -18.19 23.16
C ILE A 213 -12.10 -17.42 23.00
N ARG A 214 -12.23 -16.31 23.73
CA ARG A 214 -13.44 -15.48 23.72
C ARG A 214 -13.54 -14.59 22.48
N ALA A 215 -12.41 -13.99 22.10
CA ALA A 215 -12.29 -13.14 20.93
C ALA A 215 -10.84 -13.09 20.47
N VAL A 216 -10.64 -12.75 19.20
CA VAL A 216 -9.31 -12.48 18.64
C VAL A 216 -9.35 -11.18 17.87
N LEU A 217 -8.45 -10.26 18.20
CA LEU A 217 -8.16 -9.07 17.42
C LEU A 217 -6.87 -9.29 16.64
N ILE A 218 -6.93 -9.15 15.31
CA ILE A 218 -5.76 -9.22 14.44
C ILE A 218 -5.51 -7.84 13.88
N PHE A 219 -4.36 -7.26 14.20
CA PHE A 219 -3.88 -6.03 13.56
C PHE A 219 -2.93 -6.40 12.43
N ALA A 220 -3.26 -5.97 11.22
CA ALA A 220 -2.42 -6.15 10.05
C ALA A 220 -2.68 -5.02 9.06
N GLU A 221 -1.63 -4.51 8.44
CA GLU A 221 -1.74 -3.40 7.50
C GLU A 221 -1.97 -3.91 6.08
N GLY A 222 -2.94 -3.32 5.38
CA GLY A 222 -3.18 -3.58 3.95
C GLY A 222 -3.84 -4.92 3.62
N ILE A 223 -4.19 -5.75 4.62
CA ILE A 223 -4.93 -7.00 4.41
C ILE A 223 -6.44 -6.83 4.64
N PHE A 224 -6.82 -6.11 5.70
CA PHE A 224 -8.22 -5.97 6.11
C PHE A 224 -8.83 -4.65 5.63
N THR A 225 -10.16 -4.57 5.60
CA THR A 225 -10.88 -3.30 5.44
C THR A 225 -10.77 -2.50 6.74
N GLY A 226 -9.72 -1.70 6.85
CA GLY A 226 -9.34 -1.01 8.08
C GLY A 226 -8.02 -1.54 8.64
N GLU A 227 -7.79 -1.36 9.94
CA GLU A 227 -6.52 -1.74 10.59
C GLU A 227 -6.57 -3.05 11.37
N SER A 228 -7.77 -3.49 11.72
CA SER A 228 -7.97 -4.68 12.54
C SER A 228 -9.12 -5.52 12.05
N HIS A 229 -8.98 -6.83 12.18
CA HIS A 229 -10.07 -7.78 12.03
C HIS A 229 -10.40 -8.41 13.37
N VAL A 230 -11.68 -8.40 13.75
CA VAL A 230 -12.14 -8.93 15.04
C VAL A 230 -12.97 -10.17 14.79
N VAL A 231 -12.54 -11.29 15.35
CA VAL A 231 -13.30 -12.53 15.36
C VAL A 231 -13.87 -12.74 16.75
N HIS A 232 -15.19 -12.81 16.82
CA HIS A 232 -15.94 -12.98 18.08
C HIS A 232 -16.94 -14.12 17.93
N PRO A 233 -16.58 -15.34 18.36
CA PRO A 233 -17.51 -16.47 18.34
C PRO A 233 -18.74 -16.22 19.21
N SER A 234 -19.90 -16.69 18.74
CA SER A 234 -21.13 -16.71 19.53
C SER A 234 -20.96 -17.63 20.75
N ILE A 235 -21.77 -17.43 21.80
CA ILE A 235 -21.66 -18.14 23.09
C ILE A 235 -21.67 -19.68 22.91
N HIS A 236 -22.41 -20.16 21.90
CA HIS A 236 -22.53 -21.59 21.61
C HIS A 236 -21.30 -22.17 20.88
N ASN A 237 -20.52 -21.33 20.19
CA ASN A 237 -19.40 -21.73 19.36
C ASN A 237 -18.03 -21.47 20.03
N LEU A 238 -17.98 -21.24 21.35
CA LEU A 238 -16.71 -21.08 22.06
C LEU A 238 -16.00 -22.41 22.23
N SER A 239 -14.75 -22.40 21.80
CA SER A 239 -13.82 -23.52 21.80
C SER A 239 -12.45 -23.05 22.28
N SER A 240 -11.59 -24.01 22.60
CA SER A 240 -10.16 -23.83 22.87
C SER A 240 -9.36 -23.55 21.59
N SER A 241 -9.97 -23.72 20.42
CA SER A 241 -9.38 -23.41 19.13
C SER A 241 -10.31 -22.59 18.24
N ILE A 242 -9.73 -21.69 17.47
CA ILE A 242 -10.42 -20.86 16.50
C ILE A 242 -9.62 -20.82 15.19
N CYS A 243 -10.32 -20.91 14.08
CA CYS A 243 -9.75 -20.82 12.75
C CYS A 243 -10.22 -19.52 12.09
N ILE A 244 -9.28 -18.72 11.60
CA ILE A 244 -9.55 -17.40 11.06
C ILE A 244 -9.12 -17.36 9.60
N PRO A 245 -10.05 -17.13 8.65
CA PRO A 245 -9.70 -17.00 7.24
C PRO A 245 -9.05 -15.64 6.97
N ILE A 246 -7.93 -15.66 6.24
CA ILE A 246 -7.17 -14.48 5.83
C ILE A 246 -6.96 -14.54 4.32
N VAL A 247 -7.26 -13.44 3.63
CA VAL A 247 -7.17 -13.33 2.17
C VAL A 247 -6.36 -12.07 1.82
N PRO A 248 -5.02 -12.12 1.83
CA PRO A 248 -4.20 -10.98 1.46
C PRO A 248 -4.40 -10.58 -0.01
N PRO A 249 -4.64 -9.28 -0.31
CA PRO A 249 -4.94 -8.82 -1.67
C PRO A 249 -3.71 -8.77 -2.58
N LYS A 250 -2.50 -8.75 -2.02
CA LYS A 250 -1.22 -8.65 -2.74
C LYS A 250 -0.19 -9.60 -2.15
N ASP A 251 0.83 -9.93 -2.94
CA ASP A 251 1.93 -10.80 -2.54
C ASP A 251 3.06 -10.00 -1.88
N VAL A 252 2.79 -9.60 -0.63
CA VAL A 252 3.73 -8.86 0.21
C VAL A 252 3.77 -9.57 1.57
N PRO A 253 4.95 -9.76 2.19
CA PRO A 253 5.00 -10.29 3.55
C PRO A 253 4.33 -9.31 4.51
N VAL A 254 3.48 -9.81 5.41
CA VAL A 254 2.74 -8.97 6.36
C VAL A 254 2.84 -9.55 7.75
N ASP A 255 3.14 -8.69 8.72
CA ASP A 255 3.14 -9.06 10.14
C ASP A 255 1.72 -8.93 10.71
N LEU A 256 1.24 -10.02 11.28
CA LEU A 256 -0.02 -10.13 12.01
C LEU A 256 0.26 -9.99 13.50
N HIS A 257 -0.23 -8.91 14.12
CA HIS A 257 -0.21 -8.75 15.56
C HIS A 257 -1.54 -9.21 16.15
N LEU A 258 -1.51 -10.33 16.85
CA LEU A 258 -2.65 -11.03 17.41
C LEU A 258 -2.82 -10.63 18.87
N LYS A 259 -4.03 -10.25 19.26
CA LYS A 259 -4.46 -10.12 20.66
C LYS A 259 -5.63 -11.08 20.89
N ALA A 260 -5.34 -12.21 21.53
CA ALA A 260 -6.31 -13.25 21.83
C ALA A 260 -6.81 -13.11 23.27
N PHE A 261 -8.13 -13.08 23.46
CA PHE A 261 -8.77 -13.02 24.78
C PHE A 261 -9.05 -14.45 25.25
N VAL A 262 -8.35 -14.86 26.30
CA VAL A 262 -8.39 -16.22 26.84
C VAL A 262 -8.99 -16.22 28.24
N GLY A 263 -9.87 -17.19 28.52
CA GLY A 263 -10.50 -17.33 29.85
C GLY A 263 -11.47 -18.51 29.92
N TYR A 264 -12.48 -18.40 30.79
CA TYR A 264 -13.55 -19.40 30.95
C TYR A 264 -14.91 -18.84 30.50
N ARG A 265 -15.88 -19.72 30.20
CA ARG A 265 -17.18 -19.35 29.58
C ARG A 265 -17.99 -18.32 30.36
N SER A 266 -17.97 -18.40 31.69
CA SER A 266 -18.72 -17.51 32.58
C SER A 266 -17.88 -16.32 33.09
N SER A 267 -16.66 -16.15 32.62
CA SER A 267 -15.78 -15.10 33.13
C SER A 267 -16.16 -13.71 32.61
N THR A 268 -15.96 -12.70 33.46
CA THR A 268 -16.11 -11.29 33.11
C THR A 268 -14.79 -10.62 32.71
N GLN A 269 -13.66 -11.19 33.16
CA GLN A 269 -12.32 -10.69 32.89
C GLN A 269 -11.52 -11.76 32.14
N PHE A 270 -10.85 -11.36 31.06
CA PHE A 270 -10.08 -12.26 30.20
C PHE A 270 -8.63 -11.81 30.14
N HIS A 271 -7.71 -12.76 30.02
CA HIS A 271 -6.30 -12.46 29.78
C HIS A 271 -6.09 -12.17 28.29
N VAL A 272 -5.31 -11.13 27.99
CA VAL A 272 -4.96 -10.77 26.62
C VAL A 272 -3.58 -11.33 26.31
N PHE A 273 -3.53 -12.36 25.48
CA PHE A 273 -2.27 -12.90 24.96
C PHE A 273 -1.91 -12.18 23.68
N GLU A 274 -0.74 -11.56 23.68
CA GLU A 274 -0.17 -10.92 22.50
C GLU A 274 0.80 -11.88 21.78
N SER A 275 0.62 -12.05 20.48
CA SER A 275 1.50 -12.87 19.64
C SER A 275 1.69 -12.21 18.29
N THR A 276 2.88 -12.35 17.70
CA THR A 276 3.17 -11.82 16.36
C THR A 276 3.51 -12.97 15.43
N ARG A 277 2.85 -13.01 14.26
CA ARG A 277 3.09 -14.00 13.21
C ARG A 277 3.27 -13.30 11.87
N GLN A 278 4.24 -13.73 11.08
CA GLN A 278 4.45 -13.18 9.75
C GLN A 278 3.81 -14.08 8.71
N LEU A 279 2.96 -13.51 7.86
CA LEU A 279 2.52 -14.15 6.63
C LEU A 279 3.63 -14.00 5.58
N PRO A 280 4.07 -15.11 4.96
CA PRO A 280 5.08 -15.06 3.92
C PRO A 280 4.51 -14.42 2.65
N ARG A 281 5.39 -13.95 1.76
CA ARG A 281 5.04 -13.15 0.58
C ARG A 281 4.00 -13.84 -0.32
N PHE A 282 4.16 -15.13 -0.57
CA PHE A 282 3.31 -15.90 -1.47
C PHE A 282 2.38 -16.84 -0.69
N SER A 283 1.70 -16.32 0.34
CA SER A 283 0.81 -17.12 1.20
C SER A 283 -0.44 -17.65 0.48
N MET A 284 -0.85 -17.03 -0.63
CA MET A 284 -2.08 -17.35 -1.37
C MET A 284 -1.89 -18.41 -2.47
N TYR A 285 -0.83 -19.21 -2.36
CA TYR A 285 -0.48 -20.24 -3.33
C TYR A 285 -0.36 -21.58 -2.61
N ALA A 286 -1.35 -22.46 -2.81
CA ALA A 286 -1.37 -23.80 -2.22
C ALA A 286 -0.52 -24.75 -3.07
N LEU A 287 0.34 -25.54 -2.43
CA LEU A 287 1.04 -26.63 -3.10
C LEU A 287 0.01 -27.69 -3.53
N THR A 288 0.01 -28.05 -4.81
CA THR A 288 -0.90 -29.04 -5.40
C THR A 288 -0.13 -30.12 -6.16
N SER A 289 -0.80 -31.23 -6.45
CA SER A 289 -0.23 -32.30 -7.27
C SER A 289 0.01 -31.81 -8.69
N LEU A 290 1.09 -32.28 -9.31
CA LEU A 290 1.43 -31.97 -10.68
C LEU A 290 0.41 -32.59 -11.64
N ASP A 291 -0.34 -31.74 -12.35
CA ASP A 291 -1.18 -32.15 -13.47
C ASP A 291 -0.65 -31.50 -14.77
N PRO A 292 0.00 -32.28 -15.65
CA PRO A 292 0.53 -31.79 -16.92
C PRO A 292 -0.53 -31.16 -17.83
N ALA A 293 -1.81 -31.53 -17.69
CA ALA A 293 -2.90 -30.96 -18.49
C ALA A 293 -3.22 -29.50 -18.12
N SER A 294 -2.80 -29.06 -16.92
CA SER A 294 -3.04 -27.72 -16.37
C SER A 294 -1.83 -26.78 -16.49
N GLU A 295 -0.79 -27.17 -17.23
CA GLU A 295 0.42 -26.37 -17.38
C GLU A 295 0.17 -25.08 -18.19
N PRO A 296 0.47 -23.90 -17.63
CA PRO A 296 0.38 -22.63 -18.36
C PRO A 296 1.29 -22.60 -19.59
N ILE A 297 0.78 -22.06 -20.70
CA ILE A 297 1.54 -21.88 -21.95
C ILE A 297 2.62 -20.81 -21.76
N SER A 298 2.33 -19.81 -20.93
CA SER A 298 3.23 -18.70 -20.66
C SER A 298 4.38 -19.14 -19.75
N TYR A 299 5.59 -18.65 -20.05
CA TYR A 299 6.79 -19.03 -19.28
C TYR A 299 7.81 -17.90 -19.20
N VAL A 300 8.68 -18.00 -18.18
CA VAL A 300 9.88 -17.20 -18.04
C VAL A 300 11.05 -18.11 -17.67
N ASN A 301 12.12 -18.03 -18.46
CA ASN A 301 13.35 -18.79 -18.28
C ASN A 301 14.51 -17.85 -17.92
N PHE A 302 15.30 -18.28 -16.95
CA PHE A 302 16.56 -17.64 -16.61
C PHE A 302 17.48 -18.65 -15.92
N THR A 303 18.75 -18.30 -15.79
CA THR A 303 19.76 -19.15 -15.16
C THR A 303 20.27 -18.48 -13.89
N ILE A 304 20.42 -19.26 -12.82
CA ILE A 304 21.04 -18.81 -11.58
C ILE A 304 22.23 -19.71 -11.26
N ALA A 305 23.37 -19.09 -10.93
CA ALA A 305 24.56 -19.79 -10.45
C ALA A 305 24.49 -20.12 -8.94
N GLU A 306 23.42 -20.78 -8.50
CA GLU A 306 23.18 -21.09 -7.09
C GLU A 306 22.84 -22.56 -6.87
N ARG A 307 23.04 -23.02 -5.62
CA ARG A 307 22.72 -24.40 -5.24
C ARG A 307 21.21 -24.59 -5.16
N ALA A 308 20.70 -25.68 -5.74
CA ALA A 308 19.29 -26.07 -5.68
C ALA A 308 18.71 -26.06 -4.25
N GLN A 309 19.51 -26.47 -3.26
CA GLN A 309 19.11 -26.46 -1.84
C GLN A 309 18.76 -25.04 -1.34
N ARG A 310 19.45 -23.99 -1.79
CA ARG A 310 19.11 -22.63 -1.39
C ARG A 310 17.79 -22.17 -2.01
N VAL A 311 17.42 -22.70 -3.17
CA VAL A 311 16.11 -22.45 -3.78
C VAL A 311 15.00 -23.14 -2.99
N VAL A 312 15.25 -24.34 -2.47
CA VAL A 312 14.34 -25.02 -1.53
C VAL A 312 14.16 -24.20 -0.25
N VAL A 313 15.24 -23.62 0.30
CA VAL A 313 15.14 -22.71 1.46
C VAL A 313 14.33 -21.45 1.12
N TRP A 314 14.55 -20.86 -0.06
CA TRP A 314 13.76 -19.72 -0.52
C TRP A 314 12.27 -20.06 -0.65
N LEU A 315 11.92 -21.23 -1.20
CA LEU A 315 10.55 -21.73 -1.25
C LEU A 315 9.97 -21.85 0.15
N GLY A 316 10.71 -22.49 1.07
CA GLY A 316 10.34 -22.67 2.48
C GLY A 316 10.05 -21.37 3.24
N GLN A 317 10.76 -20.29 2.90
CA GLN A 317 10.59 -18.99 3.58
C GLN A 317 9.47 -18.12 2.97
N ASN A 318 9.19 -18.28 1.67
CA ASN A 318 8.27 -17.39 0.95
C ASN A 318 6.90 -18.01 0.63
N PHE A 319 6.75 -19.33 0.77
CA PHE A 319 5.49 -20.07 0.58
C PHE A 319 5.08 -20.81 1.86
N LEU A 320 3.79 -21.07 2.00
CA LEU A 320 3.25 -21.93 3.07
C LEU A 320 3.27 -23.39 2.59
N LEU A 321 4.39 -24.08 2.82
CA LEU A 321 4.55 -25.50 2.47
C LEU A 321 4.07 -26.40 3.63
N PRO A 322 3.33 -27.49 3.34
CA PRO A 322 3.01 -28.51 4.34
C PRO A 322 4.27 -29.14 4.94
N GLU A 323 4.21 -29.53 6.22
CA GLU A 323 5.35 -30.11 6.96
C GLU A 323 5.92 -31.39 6.31
N ASP A 324 5.09 -32.11 5.54
CA ASP A 324 5.46 -33.35 4.84
C ASP A 324 6.23 -33.13 3.52
N THR A 325 6.52 -31.88 3.14
CA THR A 325 7.09 -31.57 1.82
C THR A 325 8.60 -31.79 1.80
N HIS A 326 9.04 -32.97 1.36
CA HIS A 326 10.46 -33.26 1.11
C HIS A 326 10.83 -33.01 -0.36
N ILE A 327 11.42 -31.84 -0.66
CA ILE A 327 11.94 -31.53 -1.99
C ILE A 327 13.36 -32.11 -2.12
N GLN A 328 13.54 -33.08 -3.02
CA GLN A 328 14.85 -33.66 -3.34
C GLN A 328 15.75 -32.65 -4.08
N ASN A 329 17.06 -32.95 -4.18
CA ASN A 329 17.99 -32.15 -4.99
C ASN A 329 17.56 -32.13 -6.47
N ALA A 330 18.02 -31.13 -7.22
CA ALA A 330 17.66 -30.92 -8.63
C ALA A 330 17.87 -32.19 -9.49
N PRO A 331 16.99 -32.47 -10.47
CA PRO A 331 15.89 -31.62 -10.94
C PRO A 331 14.62 -31.80 -10.10
N PHE A 332 13.90 -30.70 -9.85
CA PHE A 332 12.61 -30.77 -9.18
C PHE A 332 11.61 -29.81 -9.81
N GLN A 333 10.34 -30.13 -9.63
CA GLN A 333 9.22 -29.32 -10.09
C GLN A 333 8.19 -29.22 -8.96
N VAL A 334 7.67 -28.02 -8.75
CA VAL A 334 6.59 -27.75 -7.80
C VAL A 334 5.47 -27.01 -8.50
N CYS A 335 4.23 -27.41 -8.22
CA CYS A 335 3.03 -26.78 -8.73
C CYS A 335 2.28 -26.12 -7.57
N PHE A 336 1.86 -24.89 -7.79
CA PHE A 336 0.99 -24.17 -6.89
C PHE A 336 -0.28 -23.72 -7.60
N THR A 337 -1.40 -23.77 -6.90
CA THR A 337 -2.67 -23.20 -7.34
C THR A 337 -2.93 -21.91 -6.57
N SER A 338 -3.20 -20.82 -7.31
CA SER A 338 -3.57 -19.54 -6.72
C SER A 338 -4.97 -19.61 -6.12
N LEU A 339 -5.10 -19.21 -4.86
CA LEU A 339 -6.38 -19.16 -4.16
C LEU A 339 -7.24 -17.96 -4.59
N ARG A 340 -6.66 -16.97 -5.31
CA ARG A 340 -7.37 -15.74 -5.71
C ARG A 340 -8.16 -15.91 -7.00
N ASN A 341 -7.54 -16.52 -8.00
CA ASN A 341 -8.09 -16.63 -9.36
C ASN A 341 -8.10 -18.08 -9.90
N GLY A 342 -7.60 -19.05 -9.15
CA GLY A 342 -7.49 -20.45 -9.59
C GLY A 342 -6.37 -20.70 -10.60
N GLY A 343 -5.54 -19.71 -10.93
CA GLY A 343 -4.43 -19.86 -11.86
C GLY A 343 -3.31 -20.75 -11.31
N HIS A 344 -2.54 -21.37 -12.21
CA HIS A 344 -1.46 -22.26 -11.84
C HIS A 344 -0.09 -21.57 -11.93
N LEU A 345 0.82 -21.99 -11.05
CA LEU A 345 2.21 -21.59 -11.00
C LEU A 345 3.06 -22.86 -10.95
N HIS A 346 3.86 -23.10 -11.99
CA HIS A 346 4.85 -24.19 -11.97
C HIS A 346 6.25 -23.59 -11.90
N ILE A 347 7.04 -24.06 -10.95
CA ILE A 347 8.46 -23.72 -10.84
C ILE A 347 9.25 -24.99 -11.09
N LYS A 348 10.02 -25.00 -12.19
CA LYS A 348 10.84 -26.13 -12.62
C LYS A 348 12.31 -25.75 -12.54
N ILE A 349 13.12 -26.61 -11.93
CA ILE A 349 14.57 -26.41 -11.81
C ILE A 349 15.29 -27.58 -12.47
N LYS A 350 16.15 -27.26 -13.44
CA LYS A 350 17.00 -28.24 -14.13
C LYS A 350 18.34 -28.42 -13.41
N LEU A 351 19.05 -29.52 -13.69
CA LEU A 351 20.41 -29.76 -13.18
C LEU A 351 21.42 -28.68 -13.63
N SER A 352 21.16 -28.01 -14.76
CA SER A 352 22.01 -26.94 -15.30
C SER A 352 21.95 -25.63 -14.48
N GLY A 353 21.07 -25.52 -13.48
CA GLY A 353 20.80 -24.26 -12.77
C GLY A 353 19.84 -23.32 -13.53
N GLU A 354 19.24 -23.80 -14.61
CA GLU A 354 18.15 -23.12 -15.32
C GLU A 354 16.84 -23.28 -14.54
N ILE A 355 16.16 -22.16 -14.30
CA ILE A 355 14.86 -22.06 -13.65
C ILE A 355 13.85 -21.63 -14.69
N THR A 356 12.77 -22.41 -14.80
CA THR A 356 11.60 -22.12 -15.63
C THR A 356 10.41 -21.87 -14.72
N ILE A 357 9.80 -20.70 -14.86
CA ILE A 357 8.56 -20.33 -14.19
C ILE A 357 7.44 -20.33 -15.23
N ASN A 358 6.50 -21.28 -15.14
CA ASN A 358 5.29 -21.27 -15.96
C ASN A 358 4.14 -20.66 -15.15
N THR A 359 3.65 -19.51 -15.61
CA THR A 359 2.48 -18.85 -15.06
C THR A 359 1.93 -17.88 -16.11
N ASP A 360 0.60 -17.79 -16.21
CA ASP A 360 -0.05 -16.82 -17.12
C ASP A 360 -0.06 -15.40 -16.54
N ASP A 361 0.27 -15.24 -15.26
CA ASP A 361 0.33 -13.94 -14.59
C ASP A 361 1.75 -13.35 -14.63
N ILE A 362 1.93 -12.31 -15.45
CA ILE A 362 3.19 -11.59 -15.60
C ILE A 362 3.63 -10.84 -14.32
N ASP A 363 2.69 -10.36 -13.50
CA ASP A 363 3.01 -9.66 -12.25
C ASP A 363 3.58 -10.66 -11.24
N LEU A 364 2.97 -11.85 -11.12
CA LEU A 364 3.45 -12.94 -10.27
C LEU A 364 4.85 -13.42 -10.67
N ALA A 365 5.07 -13.64 -11.97
CA ALA A 365 6.40 -14.01 -12.47
C ALA A 365 7.45 -12.95 -12.09
N GLY A 366 7.11 -11.66 -12.24
CA GLY A 366 7.95 -10.55 -11.83
C GLY A 366 8.26 -10.57 -10.33
N ASP A 367 7.27 -10.80 -9.48
CA ASP A 367 7.45 -10.82 -8.03
C ASP A 367 8.29 -12.00 -7.54
N ILE A 368 8.14 -13.17 -8.17
CA ILE A 368 9.00 -14.33 -7.91
C ILE A 368 10.44 -14.01 -8.30
N ILE A 369 10.69 -13.50 -9.50
CA ILE A 369 12.05 -13.19 -9.97
C ILE A 369 12.71 -12.13 -9.11
N GLN A 370 12.01 -11.04 -8.78
CA GLN A 370 12.55 -9.98 -7.91
C GLN A 370 12.83 -10.49 -6.50
N SER A 371 11.96 -11.33 -5.93
CA SER A 371 12.19 -11.89 -4.61
C SER A 371 13.35 -12.89 -4.59
N MET A 372 13.47 -13.75 -5.62
CA MET A 372 14.63 -14.65 -5.80
C MET A 372 15.92 -13.85 -5.91
N ALA A 373 15.97 -12.84 -6.79
CA ALA A 373 17.17 -12.03 -6.95
C ALA A 373 17.58 -11.29 -5.67
N SER A 374 16.60 -10.77 -4.92
CA SER A 374 16.88 -10.14 -3.62
C SER A 374 17.41 -11.13 -2.57
N PHE A 375 16.92 -12.37 -2.58
CA PHE A 375 17.34 -13.42 -1.65
C PHE A 375 18.74 -13.97 -1.98
N PHE A 376 19.06 -14.09 -3.27
CA PHE A 376 20.38 -14.54 -3.73
C PHE A 376 21.40 -13.39 -3.88
N ALA A 377 20.99 -12.13 -3.63
CA ALA A 377 21.81 -10.94 -3.84
C ALA A 377 22.37 -10.83 -5.28
N ILE A 378 21.52 -11.10 -6.28
CA ILE A 378 21.86 -10.97 -7.69
C ILE A 378 21.64 -9.52 -8.13
N GLU A 379 22.68 -8.87 -8.63
CA GLU A 379 22.63 -7.47 -9.07
C GLU A 379 21.99 -7.33 -10.46
N ASP A 380 22.41 -8.15 -11.42
CA ASP A 380 21.99 -8.10 -12.82
C ASP A 380 21.43 -9.46 -13.24
N LEU A 381 20.17 -9.50 -13.72
CA LEU A 381 19.53 -10.73 -14.21
C LEU A 381 18.75 -10.45 -15.49
N GLN A 382 19.07 -11.22 -16.53
CA GLN A 382 18.34 -11.24 -17.80
C GLN A 382 17.43 -12.46 -17.88
N VAL A 383 16.27 -12.28 -18.51
CA VAL A 383 15.27 -13.33 -18.68
C VAL A 383 14.77 -13.40 -20.11
N GLU A 384 14.41 -14.61 -20.51
CA GLU A 384 13.61 -14.90 -21.70
C GLU A 384 12.18 -15.19 -21.25
N ALA A 385 11.21 -14.44 -21.77
CA ALA A 385 9.81 -14.54 -21.36
C ALA A 385 8.90 -14.62 -22.57
N ASP A 386 7.84 -15.42 -22.49
CA ASP A 386 6.75 -15.39 -23.47
C ASP A 386 5.39 -15.47 -22.77
N PHE A 387 4.53 -14.48 -23.05
CA PHE A 387 3.17 -14.37 -22.54
C PHE A 387 2.21 -14.12 -23.72
N PRO A 388 1.86 -15.14 -24.51
CA PRO A 388 1.16 -14.96 -25.79
C PRO A 388 -0.20 -14.25 -25.64
N VAL A 389 -1.00 -14.67 -24.66
CA VAL A 389 -2.34 -14.09 -24.42
C VAL A 389 -2.23 -12.61 -24.05
N TYR A 390 -1.32 -12.28 -23.12
CA TYR A 390 -1.09 -10.91 -22.68
C TYR A 390 -0.54 -10.01 -23.79
N PHE A 391 0.37 -10.51 -24.63
CA PHE A 391 0.92 -9.75 -25.74
C PHE A 391 -0.11 -9.47 -26.85
N GLU A 392 -1.02 -10.40 -27.12
CA GLU A 392 -2.11 -10.15 -28.07
C GLU A 392 -3.14 -9.15 -27.53
N GLU A 393 -3.43 -9.15 -26.23
CA GLU A 393 -4.23 -8.09 -25.60
C GLU A 393 -3.55 -6.72 -25.70
N LEU A 394 -2.25 -6.64 -25.40
CA LEU A 394 -1.47 -5.41 -25.53
C LEU A 394 -1.44 -4.91 -26.98
N ARG A 395 -1.36 -5.81 -27.96
CA ARG A 395 -1.42 -5.47 -29.39
C ARG A 395 -2.75 -4.79 -29.72
N LYS A 396 -3.88 -5.33 -29.25
CA LYS A 396 -5.21 -4.72 -29.44
C LYS A 396 -5.30 -3.34 -28.78
N VAL A 397 -4.72 -3.17 -27.60
CA VAL A 397 -4.69 -1.87 -26.90
C VAL A 397 -3.90 -0.83 -27.71
N LEU A 398 -2.73 -1.18 -28.24
CA LEU A 398 -1.91 -0.27 -29.04
C LEU A 398 -2.64 0.21 -30.30
N VAL A 399 -3.35 -0.69 -31.01
CA VAL A 399 -4.15 -0.30 -32.18
C VAL A 399 -5.26 0.68 -31.80
N LYS A 400 -5.95 0.44 -30.68
CA LYS A 400 -7.00 1.35 -30.18
C LYS A 400 -6.46 2.73 -29.79
N VAL A 401 -5.23 2.82 -29.27
CA VAL A 401 -4.62 4.11 -28.90
C VAL A 401 -4.49 5.03 -30.11
N ASP A 402 -4.06 4.49 -31.26
CA ASP A 402 -3.95 5.27 -32.51
C ASP A 402 -5.32 5.74 -33.01
N GLU A 403 -6.33 4.87 -32.97
CA GLU A 403 -7.72 5.22 -33.32
C GLU A 403 -8.27 6.34 -32.42
N TYR A 404 -8.10 6.21 -31.11
CA TYR A 404 -8.58 7.20 -30.14
C TYR A 404 -7.86 8.54 -30.28
N HIS A 405 -6.55 8.55 -30.57
CA HIS A 405 -5.81 9.78 -30.85
C HIS A 405 -6.37 10.52 -32.07
N SER A 406 -6.65 9.81 -33.16
CA SER A 406 -7.25 10.38 -34.37
C SER A 406 -8.63 10.99 -34.10
N VAL A 407 -9.50 10.26 -33.39
CA VAL A 407 -10.84 10.75 -33.02
C VAL A 407 -10.74 11.97 -32.09
N HIS A 408 -9.84 11.96 -31.11
CA HIS A 408 -9.64 13.09 -30.20
C HIS A 408 -9.21 14.35 -30.95
N GLN A 409 -8.31 14.23 -31.92
CA GLN A 409 -7.84 15.35 -32.74
C GLN A 409 -8.99 15.95 -33.55
N LYS A 410 -9.81 15.11 -34.19
CA LYS A 410 -10.98 15.55 -34.96
C LYS A 410 -12.00 16.28 -34.08
N LEU A 411 -12.39 15.69 -32.95
CA LEU A 411 -13.34 16.32 -32.02
C LEU A 411 -12.81 17.65 -31.46
N SER A 412 -11.50 17.76 -31.24
CA SER A 412 -10.88 19.00 -30.75
C SER A 412 -10.94 20.11 -31.80
N ALA A 413 -10.77 19.78 -33.09
CA ALA A 413 -10.92 20.73 -34.18
C ALA A 413 -12.39 21.19 -34.31
N ASP A 414 -13.34 20.26 -34.38
CA ASP A 414 -14.77 20.56 -34.49
C ASP A 414 -15.26 21.46 -33.32
N MET A 415 -14.82 21.18 -32.09
CA MET A 415 -15.16 21.99 -30.92
C MET A 415 -14.54 23.40 -30.96
N ALA A 416 -13.35 23.56 -31.53
CA ALA A 416 -12.74 24.88 -31.69
C ALA A 416 -13.52 25.74 -32.70
N ASP A 417 -13.97 25.12 -33.81
CA ASP A 417 -14.81 25.79 -34.80
C ASP A 417 -16.16 26.21 -34.22
N HIS A 418 -16.82 25.33 -33.46
CA HIS A 418 -18.06 25.67 -32.74
C HIS A 418 -17.84 26.80 -31.72
N SER A 419 -16.72 26.81 -31.00
CA SER A 419 -16.39 27.87 -30.04
C SER A 419 -16.17 29.23 -30.71
N ASN A 420 -15.54 29.24 -31.89
CA ASN A 420 -15.36 30.46 -32.68
C ASN A 420 -16.71 30.97 -33.23
N LEU A 421 -17.58 30.07 -33.67
CA LEU A 421 -18.92 30.41 -34.14
C LEU A 421 -19.79 30.98 -33.00
N ILE A 422 -19.74 30.38 -31.81
CA ILE A 422 -20.42 30.89 -30.61
C ILE A 422 -19.96 32.32 -30.28
N ARG A 423 -18.66 32.59 -30.32
CA ARG A 423 -18.12 33.94 -30.08
C ARG A 423 -18.66 34.94 -31.11
N SER A 424 -18.69 34.56 -32.39
CA SER A 424 -19.23 35.41 -33.46
C SER A 424 -20.73 35.67 -33.30
N LEU A 425 -21.51 34.65 -32.93
CA LEU A 425 -22.96 34.75 -32.74
C LEU A 425 -23.31 35.55 -31.49
N LEU A 426 -22.51 35.47 -30.42
CA LEU A 426 -22.66 36.30 -29.23
C LEU A 426 -22.50 37.79 -29.55
N VAL A 427 -21.46 38.16 -30.32
CA VAL A 427 -21.26 39.55 -30.77
C VAL A 427 -22.43 40.00 -31.65
N GLY A 428 -22.84 39.18 -32.62
CA GLY A 428 -23.96 39.50 -33.50
C GLY A 428 -25.32 39.59 -32.78
N ALA A 429 -25.54 38.79 -31.73
CA ALA A 429 -26.73 38.87 -30.89
C ALA A 429 -26.73 40.15 -30.04
N GLU A 430 -25.57 40.56 -29.53
CA GLU A 430 -25.43 41.79 -28.75
C GLU A 430 -25.61 43.04 -29.63
N ASP A 431 -25.07 43.05 -30.85
CA ASP A 431 -25.29 44.14 -31.81
C ASP A 431 -26.78 44.29 -32.18
N ALA A 432 -27.46 43.17 -32.44
CA ALA A 432 -28.90 43.17 -32.69
C ALA A 432 -29.71 43.67 -31.48
N ARG A 433 -29.29 43.31 -30.26
CA ARG A 433 -29.88 43.80 -29.01
C ARG A 433 -29.70 45.31 -28.86
N LEU A 434 -28.51 45.84 -29.14
CA LEU A 434 -28.21 47.29 -29.11
C LEU A 434 -29.05 48.07 -30.12
N MET A 435 -29.26 47.51 -31.32
CA MET A 435 -30.11 48.09 -32.37
C MET A 435 -31.61 47.88 -32.16
N ARG A 436 -32.02 47.19 -31.07
CA ARG A 436 -33.42 46.82 -30.77
C ARG A 436 -34.09 45.94 -31.83
N ASP A 437 -33.31 45.24 -32.65
CA ASP A 437 -33.84 44.26 -33.60
C ASP A 437 -34.10 42.91 -32.91
N MET A 438 -35.30 42.78 -32.35
CA MET A 438 -35.70 41.61 -31.57
C MET A 438 -35.84 40.33 -32.41
N LYS A 439 -35.98 40.45 -33.74
CA LYS A 439 -36.14 39.27 -34.61
C LYS A 439 -34.80 38.60 -34.85
N THR A 440 -33.80 39.36 -35.25
CA THR A 440 -32.44 38.84 -35.46
C THR A 440 -31.81 38.39 -34.14
N MET A 441 -32.02 39.14 -33.05
CA MET A 441 -31.60 38.72 -31.71
C MET A 441 -32.14 37.32 -31.35
N LYS A 442 -33.45 37.08 -31.49
CA LYS A 442 -34.05 35.76 -31.20
C LYS A 442 -33.51 34.65 -32.10
N SER A 443 -33.31 34.92 -33.39
CA SER A 443 -32.70 33.95 -34.32
C SER A 443 -31.30 33.55 -33.87
N ARG A 444 -30.45 34.53 -33.51
CA ARG A 444 -29.09 34.29 -33.05
C ARG A 444 -29.05 33.52 -31.73
N TYR A 445 -29.98 33.76 -30.81
CA TYR A 445 -30.09 32.95 -29.58
C TYR A 445 -30.57 31.52 -29.84
N MET A 446 -31.44 31.30 -30.84
CA MET A 446 -31.81 29.93 -31.24
C MET A 446 -30.61 29.19 -31.83
N GLU A 447 -29.85 29.84 -32.72
CA GLU A 447 -28.60 29.30 -33.28
C GLU A 447 -27.56 28.99 -32.19
N LEU A 448 -27.40 29.89 -31.20
CA LEU A 448 -26.54 29.67 -30.04
C LEU A 448 -27.01 28.48 -29.19
N TYR A 449 -28.33 28.31 -29.01
CA TYR A 449 -28.89 27.20 -28.24
C TYR A 449 -28.60 25.85 -28.91
N ASP A 450 -28.81 25.76 -30.22
CA ASP A 450 -28.52 24.54 -30.99
C ASP A 450 -27.02 24.23 -30.96
N LEU A 451 -26.16 25.22 -31.19
CA LEU A 451 -24.70 25.04 -31.11
C LEU A 451 -24.22 24.63 -29.72
N ASN A 452 -24.82 25.17 -28.65
CA ASN A 452 -24.47 24.78 -27.30
C ASN A 452 -24.88 23.31 -27.01
N ARG A 453 -26.05 22.87 -27.50
CA ARG A 453 -26.47 21.47 -27.38
C ARG A 453 -25.50 20.55 -28.12
N ASP A 454 -25.10 20.91 -29.34
CA ASP A 454 -24.17 20.12 -30.14
C ASP A 454 -22.77 20.08 -29.51
N LEU A 455 -22.29 21.20 -28.98
CA LEU A 455 -21.02 21.28 -28.24
C LEU A 455 -21.04 20.42 -26.97
N LEU A 456 -22.14 20.42 -26.21
CA LEU A 456 -22.29 19.56 -25.04
C LEU A 456 -22.26 18.07 -25.41
N ASN A 457 -22.87 17.69 -26.53
CA ASN A 457 -22.82 16.32 -27.04
C ASN A 457 -21.39 15.95 -27.47
N GLY A 458 -20.73 16.82 -28.24
CA GLY A 458 -19.32 16.65 -28.62
C GLY A 458 -18.39 16.56 -27.42
N TYR A 459 -18.61 17.39 -26.39
CA TYR A 459 -17.84 17.37 -25.15
C TYR A 459 -17.97 16.04 -24.41
N LYS A 460 -19.19 15.50 -24.27
CA LYS A 460 -19.41 14.18 -23.65
C LYS A 460 -18.68 13.06 -24.39
N ILE A 461 -18.75 13.05 -25.73
CA ILE A 461 -18.05 12.07 -26.57
C ILE A 461 -16.53 12.22 -26.39
N ARG A 462 -16.02 13.46 -26.37
CA ARG A 462 -14.60 13.74 -26.15
C ARG A 462 -14.13 13.29 -24.77
N CYS A 463 -14.88 13.57 -23.71
CA CYS A 463 -14.55 13.13 -22.36
C CYS A 463 -14.52 11.61 -22.22
N ASN A 464 -15.47 10.90 -22.84
CA ASN A 464 -15.47 9.45 -22.86
C ASN A 464 -14.25 8.90 -23.61
N ASN A 465 -14.03 9.39 -24.83
CA ASN A 465 -12.86 9.05 -25.65
C ASN A 465 -11.53 9.32 -24.91
N HIS A 466 -11.41 10.47 -24.24
CA HIS A 466 -10.24 10.83 -23.46
C HIS A 466 -10.02 9.90 -22.25
N THR A 467 -11.09 9.54 -21.53
CA THR A 467 -11.02 8.61 -20.38
C THR A 467 -10.53 7.23 -20.82
N GLU A 468 -11.08 6.69 -21.92
CA GLU A 468 -10.64 5.43 -22.53
C GLU A 468 -9.19 5.50 -23.03
N LEU A 469 -8.81 6.61 -23.67
CA LEU A 469 -7.43 6.85 -24.11
C LEU A 469 -6.45 6.84 -22.93
N LEU A 470 -6.78 7.52 -21.81
CA LEU A 470 -5.95 7.49 -20.60
C LEU A 470 -5.85 6.08 -20.00
N GLY A 471 -6.95 5.33 -20.00
CA GLY A 471 -6.97 3.92 -19.57
C GLY A 471 -6.00 3.05 -20.38
N ASN A 472 -6.06 3.17 -21.71
CA ASN A 472 -5.19 2.44 -22.62
C ASN A 472 -3.71 2.86 -22.50
N LEU A 473 -3.43 4.16 -22.41
CA LEU A 473 -2.07 4.65 -22.18
C LEU A 473 -1.49 4.19 -20.84
N LYS A 474 -2.33 4.10 -19.80
CA LYS A 474 -1.95 3.53 -18.50
C LYS A 474 -1.63 2.04 -18.64
N ALA A 475 -2.44 1.27 -19.37
CA ALA A 475 -2.20 -0.14 -19.62
C ALA A 475 -0.89 -0.38 -20.39
N VAL A 476 -0.60 0.41 -21.43
CA VAL A 476 0.67 0.34 -22.18
C VAL A 476 1.86 0.65 -21.27
N ASN A 477 1.79 1.74 -20.48
CA ASN A 477 2.86 2.07 -19.54
C ASN A 477 3.06 0.97 -18.48
N GLN A 478 1.97 0.38 -17.98
CA GLN A 478 2.03 -0.73 -17.04
C GLN A 478 2.66 -1.98 -17.67
N ALA A 479 2.37 -2.27 -18.94
CA ALA A 479 3.00 -3.37 -19.67
C ALA A 479 4.52 -3.20 -19.80
N ILE A 480 4.99 -1.97 -20.10
CA ILE A 480 6.43 -1.67 -20.13
C ILE A 480 7.06 -1.88 -18.74
N GLN A 481 6.39 -1.42 -17.68
CA GLN A 481 6.88 -1.61 -16.31
C GLN A 481 6.92 -3.08 -15.91
N ARG A 482 5.90 -3.87 -16.28
CA ARG A 482 5.85 -5.32 -16.06
C ARG A 482 6.99 -6.04 -16.79
N ALA A 483 7.20 -5.74 -18.07
CA ALA A 483 8.32 -6.30 -18.84
C ALA A 483 9.69 -5.92 -18.25
N GLY A 484 9.83 -4.72 -17.69
CA GLY A 484 11.02 -4.31 -16.94
C GLY A 484 11.16 -5.05 -15.60
N ARG A 485 10.06 -5.26 -14.87
CA ARG A 485 10.03 -5.94 -13.55
C ARG A 485 10.36 -7.43 -13.63
N LEU A 486 10.23 -8.05 -14.79
CA LEU A 486 10.74 -9.41 -15.02
C LEU A 486 12.28 -9.50 -14.98
N ARG A 487 13.00 -8.37 -14.96
CA ARG A 487 14.47 -8.29 -15.00
C ARG A 487 15.02 -7.51 -13.81
N VAL A 488 16.28 -7.75 -13.47
CA VAL A 488 16.94 -7.15 -12.30
C VAL A 488 18.19 -6.41 -12.74
N GLY A 489 18.43 -5.23 -12.16
CA GLY A 489 19.63 -4.43 -12.44
C GLY A 489 19.57 -3.66 -13.77
N LYS A 490 20.70 -3.59 -14.47
CA LYS A 490 20.87 -2.84 -15.73
C LYS A 490 19.91 -3.30 -16.84
N PRO A 491 19.65 -4.61 -17.05
CA PRO A 491 18.72 -5.07 -18.08
C PRO A 491 17.30 -4.50 -17.94
N LYS A 492 16.83 -4.24 -16.72
CA LYS A 492 15.53 -3.58 -16.49
C LYS A 492 15.46 -2.20 -17.13
N ASN A 493 16.48 -1.38 -16.92
CA ASN A 493 16.54 -0.02 -17.45
C ASN A 493 16.67 -0.02 -18.98
N GLN A 494 17.47 -0.95 -19.54
CA GLN A 494 17.63 -1.11 -20.98
C GLN A 494 16.30 -1.44 -21.67
N VAL A 495 15.53 -2.39 -21.12
CA VAL A 495 14.22 -2.76 -21.68
C VAL A 495 13.23 -1.61 -21.60
N ILE A 496 13.18 -0.86 -20.49
CA ILE A 496 12.26 0.28 -20.36
C ILE A 496 12.56 1.35 -21.41
N THR A 497 13.84 1.71 -21.60
CA THR A 497 14.26 2.70 -22.60
C THR A 497 13.96 2.20 -24.01
N ALA A 498 14.36 0.96 -24.34
CA ALA A 498 14.14 0.38 -25.66
C ALA A 498 12.64 0.22 -26.00
N CYS A 499 11.79 -0.12 -25.02
CA CYS A 499 10.34 -0.16 -25.21
C CYS A 499 9.77 1.23 -25.52
N ARG A 500 10.23 2.27 -24.82
CA ARG A 500 9.81 3.65 -25.09
C ARG A 500 10.22 4.12 -26.49
N ASP A 501 11.43 3.77 -26.92
CA ASP A 501 11.91 4.11 -28.26
C ASP A 501 11.18 3.32 -29.36
N ALA A 502 10.84 2.06 -29.11
CA ALA A 502 10.00 1.25 -30.01
C ALA A 502 8.58 1.81 -30.16
N ILE A 503 7.98 2.32 -29.07
CA ILE A 503 6.67 3.00 -29.12
C ILE A 503 6.76 4.32 -29.87
N ARG A 504 7.82 5.12 -29.64
CA ARG A 504 8.04 6.38 -30.37
C ARG A 504 8.22 6.18 -31.87
N SER A 505 8.86 5.09 -32.27
CA SER A 505 9.06 4.71 -33.68
C SER A 505 7.88 3.93 -34.29
N ASN A 506 6.79 3.74 -33.54
CA ASN A 506 5.63 2.94 -33.89
C ASN A 506 5.97 1.52 -34.41
N ASN A 507 7.02 0.90 -33.84
CA ASN A 507 7.48 -0.43 -34.23
C ASN A 507 7.03 -1.49 -33.22
N ILE A 508 5.77 -1.90 -33.35
CA ILE A 508 5.10 -2.86 -32.46
C ILE A 508 5.81 -4.22 -32.43
N ASN A 509 6.33 -4.70 -33.55
CA ASN A 509 7.00 -6.01 -33.60
C ASN A 509 8.33 -6.00 -32.84
N THR A 510 9.09 -4.90 -32.95
CA THR A 510 10.34 -4.73 -32.21
C THR A 510 10.06 -4.58 -30.71
N LEU A 511 8.96 -3.88 -30.34
CA LEU A 511 8.51 -3.79 -28.95
C LEU A 511 8.30 -5.17 -28.32
N PHE A 512 7.55 -6.07 -28.98
CA PHE A 512 7.31 -7.42 -28.45
C PHE A 512 8.58 -8.27 -28.41
N LYS A 513 9.47 -8.16 -29.40
CA LYS A 513 10.78 -8.85 -29.39
C LYS A 513 11.63 -8.40 -28.18
N ILE A 514 11.67 -7.10 -27.91
CA ILE A 514 12.37 -6.53 -26.75
C ILE A 514 11.71 -7.02 -25.44
N MET A 515 10.39 -7.05 -25.32
CA MET A 515 9.75 -7.54 -24.10
C MET A 515 10.08 -9.01 -23.81
N ARG A 516 10.11 -9.84 -24.88
CA ARG A 516 10.41 -11.28 -24.79
C ARG A 516 11.86 -11.58 -24.40
N VAL A 517 12.82 -11.07 -25.17
CA VAL A 517 14.24 -11.48 -25.06
C VAL A 517 15.14 -10.38 -24.48
N GLY A 518 14.66 -9.14 -24.43
CA GLY A 518 15.35 -7.99 -23.86
C GLY A 518 16.39 -7.32 -24.75
N THR A 519 16.63 -7.83 -25.96
CA THR A 519 17.53 -7.22 -26.96
C THR A 519 16.75 -6.78 -28.20
N ALA A 520 17.05 -5.57 -28.69
CA ALA A 520 16.49 -5.05 -29.94
C ALA A 520 17.21 -5.60 -31.18
N SER A 521 18.46 -6.04 -31.01
CA SER A 521 19.35 -6.51 -32.08
C SER A 521 19.22 -8.02 -32.33
N SER A 522 19.09 -8.35 -33.62
CA SER A 522 19.99 -9.35 -34.21
C SER A 522 21.22 -8.60 -34.72
#